data_AF-A0A3L7RUU8-F1
#
_entry.id   AF-A0A3L7RUU8-F1
#
_cell.length_a   1.000
_cell.length_b   1.000
_cell.length_c   1.000
_cell.angle_alpha   90.00
_cell.angle_beta   90.00
_cell.angle_gamma   90.00
#
_symmetry.space_group_name_H-M   'P 1'
#
loop_
_entity.id
_entity.type
_entity.pdbx_description
1 polymer ?
#
loop_
_entity_poly.entity_id
_entity_poly.type
_entity_poly.pdbx_seq_one_letter_code
_entity_poly.pdbx_strand_id
1 'polypeptide(L)' 'MFRVKICGVTTPDDARMVAAAGADAVGLNFVPGSPRCLTVESARLVAAALPAGILRIGVFAGMDSSAVRGIA' A
#
# COMPACT_ATOMS: atom_id res chain seq x y z
N MET A 1 -23.00 -0.94 -6.08
CA MET A 1 -21.81 -0.06 -6.09
C MET A 1 -20.58 -0.92 -5.79
N PHE A 2 -19.44 -0.67 -6.45
CA PHE A 2 -18.22 -1.47 -6.33
C PHE A 2 -17.17 -0.75 -5.47
N ARG A 3 -16.27 -1.53 -4.86
CA ARG A 3 -15.04 -1.00 -4.25
C ARG A 3 -13.85 -1.27 -5.15
N VAL A 4 -12.95 -0.31 -5.26
CA VAL A 4 -11.77 -0.36 -6.13
C VAL A 4 -10.50 -0.19 -5.30
N LYS A 5 -9.56 -1.12 -5.49
CA LYS A 5 -8.22 -1.08 -4.92
C LYS A 5 -7.18 -0.92 -6.02
N ILE A 6 -6.29 0.06 -5.90
CA ILE A 6 -5.12 0.20 -6.79
C ILE A 6 -3.89 -0.39 -6.08
N CYS A 7 -3.21 -1.33 -6.74
CA CYS A 7 -2.17 -2.16 -6.11
C CYS A 7 -0.76 -1.81 -6.60
N GLY A 8 0.20 -1.84 -5.67
CA GLY A 8 1.62 -1.63 -5.96
C GLY A 8 1.95 -0.17 -6.24
N VAL A 9 1.30 0.74 -5.50
CA VAL A 9 1.64 2.16 -5.46
C VAL A 9 2.94 2.31 -4.69
N THR A 10 3.93 3.00 -5.27
CA THR A 10 5.28 3.07 -4.71
C THR A 10 5.71 4.45 -4.28
N THR A 11 5.01 5.51 -4.69
CA THR A 11 5.36 6.90 -4.38
C THR A 11 4.23 7.63 -3.65
N PRO A 12 4.55 8.64 -2.81
CA PRO A 12 3.56 9.52 -2.19
C PRO A 12 2.67 10.25 -3.21
N ASP A 13 3.21 10.59 -4.36
CA ASP A 13 2.52 11.37 -5.40
C ASP A 13 1.46 10.51 -6.07
N ASP A 14 1.81 9.29 -6.45
CA ASP A 14 0.86 8.31 -6.99
C ASP A 14 -0.25 8.00 -5.98
N ALA A 15 0.08 7.91 -4.68
CA ALA A 15 -0.91 7.68 -3.64
C ALA A 15 -1.96 8.80 -3.58
N ARG A 16 -1.53 10.06 -3.68
CA ARG A 16 -2.44 11.22 -3.75
C ARG A 16 -3.28 11.20 -5.02
N MET A 17 -2.67 10.88 -6.17
CA MET A 17 -3.39 10.77 -7.43
C MET A 17 -4.46 9.69 -7.41
N VAL A 18 -4.12 8.50 -6.90
CA VAL A 18 -5.05 7.37 -6.75
C VAL A 18 -6.21 7.71 -5.82
N ALA A 19 -5.93 8.38 -4.70
CA ALA A 19 -6.98 8.84 -3.79
C ALA A 19 -7.90 9.88 -4.46
N ALA A 20 -7.33 10.85 -5.18
CA ALA A 20 -8.10 11.85 -5.91
C ALA A 20 -8.96 11.25 -7.03
N ALA A 21 -8.54 10.12 -7.61
CA ALA A 21 -9.30 9.37 -8.61
C ALA A 21 -10.47 8.55 -8.03
N GLY A 22 -10.66 8.54 -6.71
CA GLY A 22 -11.80 7.90 -6.05
C GLY A 22 -11.59 6.42 -5.73
N ALA A 23 -10.35 5.95 -5.59
CA ALA A 23 -10.09 4.60 -5.10
C ALA A 23 -10.52 4.44 -3.63
N ASP A 24 -10.98 3.25 -3.25
CA ASP A 24 -11.32 2.92 -1.86
C ASP A 24 -10.10 2.45 -1.05
N ALA A 25 -9.08 1.93 -1.74
CA ALA A 25 -7.92 1.33 -1.11
C ALA A 25 -6.65 1.40 -1.97
N VAL A 26 -5.51 1.39 -1.27
CA VAL A 26 -4.17 1.32 -1.87
C VAL A 26 -3.42 0.11 -1.34
N GLY A 27 -2.81 -0.64 -2.26
CA GLY A 27 -1.96 -1.79 -1.97
C GLY A 27 -0.48 -1.42 -1.91
N LEU A 28 0.15 -1.64 -0.76
CA LEU A 28 1.59 -1.50 -0.50
C LEU A 28 2.21 -2.89 -0.53
N ASN A 29 3.12 -3.14 -1.46
CA ASN A 29 3.64 -4.47 -1.71
C ASN A 29 4.96 -4.70 -0.95
N PHE A 30 5.04 -5.79 -0.19
CA PHE A 30 6.22 -6.19 0.58
C PHE A 30 6.79 -7.54 0.10
N VAL A 31 6.42 -8.00 -1.11
CA VAL A 31 6.92 -9.25 -1.69
C VAL A 31 8.29 -9.00 -2.38
N PRO A 32 9.39 -9.59 -1.86
CA PRO A 32 10.72 -9.44 -2.45
C PRO A 32 10.74 -9.92 -3.91
N GLY A 33 11.51 -9.23 -4.76
CA GLY A 33 11.61 -9.52 -6.20
C GLY A 33 10.51 -8.87 -7.04
N SER A 34 9.46 -8.29 -6.44
CA SER A 34 8.54 -7.44 -7.18
C SER A 34 9.19 -6.09 -7.50
N PRO A 35 9.05 -5.54 -8.73
CA PRO A 35 9.49 -4.17 -9.03
C PRO A 35 8.71 -3.10 -8.26
N ARG A 36 7.60 -3.48 -7.60
CA ARG A 36 6.76 -2.61 -6.78
C ARG A 36 6.96 -2.87 -5.28
N CYS A 37 7.96 -3.67 -4.90
CA CYS A 37 8.25 -3.96 -3.50
C CYS A 37 8.74 -2.70 -2.78
N LEU A 38 8.18 -2.44 -1.61
CA LEU A 38 8.52 -1.33 -0.73
C LEU A 38 9.26 -1.83 0.51
N THR A 39 10.14 -0.98 1.04
CA THR A 39 10.58 -1.10 2.43
C THR A 39 9.51 -0.54 3.37
N VAL A 40 9.55 -0.89 4.66
CA VAL A 40 8.60 -0.37 5.66
C VAL A 40 8.66 1.16 5.73
N GLU A 41 9.84 1.74 5.61
CA GLU A 41 10.07 3.19 5.62
C GLU A 41 9.39 3.85 4.41
N SER A 42 9.62 3.33 3.21
CA SER A 42 8.96 3.86 2.00
C SER A 42 7.44 3.69 2.05
N ALA A 43 6.95 2.55 2.54
CA ALA A 43 5.52 2.29 2.71
C ALA A 43 4.86 3.27 3.68
N ARG A 44 5.55 3.67 4.76
CA ARG A 44 5.08 4.72 5.68
C ARG A 44 4.93 6.07 4.97
N LEU A 45 5.86 6.45 4.10
CA LEU A 45 5.77 7.71 3.33
C LEU A 45 4.57 7.68 2.37
N VAL A 46 4.38 6.57 1.66
CA VAL A 46 3.23 6.37 0.74
C VAL A 46 1.91 6.39 1.54
N ALA A 47 1.86 5.69 2.67
CA ALA A 47 0.67 5.61 3.52
C ALA A 47 0.32 6.95 4.16
N ALA A 48 1.30 7.77 4.52
CA ALA A 48 1.11 9.09 5.11
C ALA A 48 0.52 10.10 4.11
N ALA A 49 0.78 9.90 2.81
CA ALA A 49 0.24 10.76 1.76
C ALA A 49 -1.24 10.52 1.44
N LEU A 50 -1.81 9.40 1.92
CA LEU A 50 -3.22 9.07 1.69
C LEU A 50 -4.14 9.83 2.66
N PRO A 51 -5.26 10.42 2.18
CA PRO A 51 -6.23 11.06 3.05
C PRO A 51 -6.94 10.04 3.95
N ALA A 52 -7.70 10.56 4.93
CA ALA A 52 -8.62 9.74 5.70
C ALA A 52 -9.67 9.08 4.79
N GLY A 53 -10.11 7.87 5.15
CA GLY A 53 -11.11 7.11 4.37
C GLY A 53 -10.52 6.15 3.32
N ILE A 54 -9.25 6.28 2.95
CA ILE A 54 -8.58 5.31 2.06
C ILE A 54 -7.97 4.17 2.87
N LEU A 55 -8.33 2.94 2.55
CA LEU A 55 -7.75 1.76 3.19
C LEU A 55 -6.31 1.53 2.72
N ARG A 56 -5.41 1.28 3.67
CA ARG A 56 -4.01 0.93 3.44
C ARG A 56 -3.87 -0.57 3.59
N ILE A 57 -3.44 -1.26 2.53
CA ILE A 57 -3.40 -2.73 2.49
C ILE A 57 -1.97 -3.20 2.20
N GLY A 58 -1.38 -3.94 3.13
CA GLY A 58 -0.13 -4.65 2.90
C GLY A 58 -0.32 -5.92 2.06
N VAL A 59 0.56 -6.16 1.08
CA VAL A 59 0.60 -7.38 0.28
C VAL A 59 1.85 -8.17 0.64
N PHE A 60 1.65 -9.41 1.08
CA PHE A 60 2.70 -10.31 1.56
C PHE A 60 2.53 -11.67 0.88
N ALA A 61 3.64 -12.36 0.63
CA ALA A 61 3.64 -13.72 0.08
C ALA A 61 4.84 -14.47 0.67
N GLY A 62 4.60 -15.68 1.19
CA GLY A 62 5.65 -16.50 1.79
C GLY A 62 6.26 -15.94 3.08
N MET A 63 5.59 -14.99 3.75
CA MET A 63 6.04 -14.43 5.03
C MET A 63 5.27 -15.05 6.20
N ASP A 64 5.98 -15.31 7.31
CA ASP A 64 5.36 -15.72 8.56
C ASP A 64 4.44 -14.64 9.14
N SER A 65 3.39 -15.09 9.82
CA SER A 65 2.38 -14.18 10.39
C SER A 65 2.96 -13.20 11.42
N SER A 66 4.02 -13.58 12.13
CA SER A 66 4.74 -12.70 13.06
C SER A 66 5.44 -11.56 12.33
N ALA A 67 6.12 -11.85 11.22
CA ALA A 67 6.76 -10.85 10.38
C ALA A 67 5.74 -9.90 9.75
N VAL A 68 4.60 -10.42 9.28
CA VAL A 68 3.49 -9.60 8.75
C VAL A 68 2.97 -8.62 9.81
N ARG A 69 2.75 -9.08 11.05
CA ARG A 69 2.27 -8.22 12.14
C ARG A 69 3.29 -7.14 12.53
N GLY A 70 4.59 -7.39 12.35
CA GLY A 70 5.65 -6.41 12.66
C GLY A 70 5.72 -5.21 11.70
N ILE A 71 5.00 -5.26 10.58
CA ILE A 71 4.96 -4.18 9.58
C ILE A 71 3.81 -3.20 9.85
N ALA A 72 2.81 -3.60 10.65
CA ALA A 72 1.64 -2.80 11.01
C ALA A 72 1.97 -1.66 11.98
#